data_AF-A0A8T4MF25-F1
#
_entry.id   AF-A0A8T4MF25-F1
#
_cell.length_a   1.000
_cell.length_b   1.000
_cell.length_c   1.000
_cell.angle_alpha   90.00
_cell.angle_beta   90.00
_cell.angle_gamma   90.00
#
_symmetry.space_group_name_H-M   'P 1'
#
loop_
_entity.id
_entity.type
_entity.pdbx_description
1 polymer ?
#
loop_
_entity_poly.entity_id
_entity_poly.type
_entity_poly.pdbx_seq_one_letter_code
_entity_poly.pdbx_strand_id
1 'polypeptide(L)'
;NLSTHLSKAPGILKEKGFDEEFIKTIVSHGYGFKEIPSLNEKKRATKAEHILAACETLTGLIYAYALMRGKKILGMEIKGLKKKFKDKAFAAGCRRDIILEIEEAGLTLDELFEAAIEGIKNIKHDIGLE
;
A
#
# COMPACT_ATOMS: atom_id res chain seq x y z
N ASN A 1 -11.61 -8.66 -6.70
CA ASN A 1 -12.03 -9.49 -5.54
C ASN A 1 -10.77 -9.98 -4.85
N LEU A 2 -10.61 -9.76 -3.53
CA LEU A 2 -9.40 -10.15 -2.79
C LEU A 2 -9.07 -11.65 -2.92
N SER A 3 -10.07 -12.52 -3.05
CA SER A 3 -9.88 -13.97 -3.18
C SER A 3 -9.07 -14.39 -4.42
N THR A 4 -9.05 -13.57 -5.48
CA THR A 4 -8.32 -13.87 -6.72
C THR A 4 -7.05 -13.04 -6.92
N HIS A 5 -6.85 -11.99 -6.11
CA HIS A 5 -5.80 -11.00 -6.32
C HIS A 5 -4.39 -11.61 -6.28
N LEU A 6 -4.05 -12.30 -5.18
CA LEU A 6 -2.72 -12.88 -5.00
C LEU A 6 -2.64 -14.39 -5.26
N SER A 7 -3.78 -15.05 -5.43
CA SER A 7 -3.82 -16.47 -5.82
C SER A 7 -3.51 -16.68 -7.30
N LYS A 8 -3.84 -15.71 -8.18
CA LYS A 8 -3.54 -15.77 -9.62
C LYS A 8 -2.21 -15.10 -10.02
N ALA A 9 -1.77 -14.09 -9.26
CA ALA A 9 -0.58 -13.31 -9.60
C ALA A 9 0.67 -14.15 -9.88
N PRO A 10 1.00 -15.22 -9.11
CA PRO A 10 2.18 -16.02 -9.38
C PRO A 10 2.20 -16.65 -10.77
N GLY A 11 1.07 -17.20 -11.23
CA GLY A 11 0.98 -17.82 -12.56
C GLY A 11 1.23 -16.80 -13.67
N ILE A 12 0.54 -15.67 -13.60
CA ILE A 12 0.67 -14.58 -14.59
C ILE A 12 2.11 -14.06 -14.66
N LEU A 13 2.75 -13.85 -13.51
CA LEU A 13 4.11 -13.33 -13.46
C LEU A 13 5.14 -14.37 -13.95
N LYS A 14 4.96 -15.66 -13.61
CA LYS A 14 5.81 -16.75 -14.15
C LYS A 14 5.71 -16.83 -15.68
N GLU A 15 4.50 -16.74 -16.23
CA GLU A 15 4.27 -16.72 -17.69
C GLU A 15 4.94 -15.52 -18.38
N LYS A 16 5.12 -14.41 -17.66
CA LYS A 16 5.83 -13.21 -18.15
C LYS A 16 7.34 -13.26 -17.93
N GLY A 17 7.87 -14.34 -17.35
CA GLY A 17 9.31 -14.56 -17.18
C GLY A 17 9.92 -13.95 -15.92
N PHE A 18 9.10 -13.54 -14.94
CA PHE A 18 9.61 -13.08 -13.64
C PHE A 18 10.06 -14.26 -12.77
N ASP A 19 11.16 -14.07 -12.04
CA ASP A 19 11.70 -15.08 -11.14
C ASP A 19 10.87 -15.26 -9.85
N GLU A 20 11.16 -16.34 -9.11
CA GLU A 20 10.40 -16.68 -7.91
C GLU A 20 10.58 -15.68 -6.76
N GLU A 21 11.72 -14.99 -6.68
CA GLU A 21 12.00 -14.03 -5.62
C GLU A 21 11.21 -12.74 -5.82
N PHE A 22 11.16 -12.25 -7.06
CA PHE A 22 10.30 -11.13 -7.45
C PHE A 22 8.84 -11.46 -7.16
N ILE A 23 8.38 -12.64 -7.59
CA ILE A 23 6.99 -13.06 -7.38
C ILE A 23 6.68 -13.19 -5.90
N LYS A 24 7.58 -13.76 -5.11
CA LYS A 24 7.42 -13.84 -3.65
C LYS A 24 7.30 -12.46 -3.02
N THR A 25 8.13 -11.51 -3.44
CA THR A 25 8.07 -10.11 -2.99
C THR A 25 6.73 -9.48 -3.35
N ILE A 26 6.26 -9.64 -4.58
CA ILE A 26 4.93 -9.13 -4.97
C ILE A 26 3.82 -9.81 -4.15
N VAL A 27 3.89 -11.09 -3.88
CA VAL A 27 2.83 -11.77 -3.09
C VAL A 27 2.87 -11.34 -1.61
N SER A 28 4.00 -10.84 -1.10
CA SER A 28 4.18 -10.52 0.31
C SER A 28 3.28 -9.39 0.80
N HIS A 29 2.76 -8.53 -0.08
CA HIS A 29 1.82 -7.49 0.35
C HIS A 29 0.52 -8.08 0.89
N GLY A 30 0.20 -9.34 0.58
CA GLY A 30 -0.93 -10.08 1.16
C GLY A 30 -0.62 -10.98 2.34
N TYR A 31 0.62 -11.03 2.82
CA TYR A 31 0.96 -11.86 3.98
C TYR A 31 0.20 -11.39 5.22
N GLY A 32 -0.36 -12.34 5.97
CA GLY A 32 -1.21 -12.09 7.13
C GLY A 32 -2.68 -11.83 6.81
N PHE A 33 -3.10 -11.83 5.53
CA PHE A 33 -4.51 -11.57 5.18
C PHE A 33 -5.33 -12.82 5.42
N LYS A 34 -6.32 -12.73 6.30
CA LYS A 34 -7.23 -13.85 6.63
C LYS A 34 -8.10 -14.24 5.45
N GLU A 35 -8.33 -13.32 4.52
CA GLU A 35 -9.12 -13.50 3.31
C GLU A 35 -8.40 -14.36 2.26
N ILE A 36 -7.09 -14.61 2.43
CA ILE A 36 -6.26 -15.37 1.49
C ILE A 36 -5.62 -16.54 2.26
N PRO A 37 -6.28 -17.72 2.31
CA PRO A 37 -5.85 -18.85 3.15
C PRO A 37 -4.41 -19.34 2.91
N SER A 38 -3.85 -19.15 1.72
CA SER A 38 -2.47 -19.54 1.43
C SER A 38 -1.42 -18.57 1.99
N LEU A 39 -1.82 -17.38 2.45
CA LEU A 39 -0.95 -16.30 2.91
C LEU A 39 -1.19 -15.89 4.37
N ASN A 40 -2.25 -16.39 5.01
CA ASN A 40 -2.67 -16.00 6.35
C ASN A 40 -1.58 -16.22 7.43
N GLU A 41 -0.84 -17.34 7.36
CA GLU A 41 0.24 -17.68 8.30
C GLU A 41 1.61 -17.14 7.87
N LYS A 42 1.69 -16.49 6.70
CA LYS A 42 2.95 -15.92 6.20
C LYS A 42 3.21 -14.57 6.86
N LYS A 43 4.49 -14.28 7.07
CA LYS A 43 4.97 -13.01 7.64
C LYS A 43 5.98 -12.38 6.71
N ARG A 44 5.94 -11.05 6.61
CA ARG A 44 6.98 -10.26 5.94
C ARG A 44 8.25 -10.31 6.79
N ALA A 45 9.40 -10.35 6.14
CA ALA A 45 10.69 -10.52 6.77
C ALA A 45 11.76 -9.60 6.18
N THR A 46 11.63 -9.16 4.93
CA THR A 46 12.61 -8.27 4.29
C THR A 46 12.12 -6.84 4.24
N LYS A 47 13.06 -5.89 4.18
CA LYS A 47 12.75 -4.45 4.02
C LYS A 47 11.85 -4.20 2.81
N ALA A 48 12.11 -4.87 1.68
CA ALA A 48 11.33 -4.71 0.46
C ALA A 48 9.87 -5.16 0.64
N GLU A 49 9.66 -6.28 1.34
CA GLU A 49 8.31 -6.79 1.63
C GLU A 49 7.50 -5.83 2.52
N HIS A 50 8.15 -5.25 3.55
CA HIS A 50 7.51 -4.25 4.42
C HIS A 50 7.21 -2.94 3.68
N ILE A 51 8.17 -2.43 2.91
CA ILE A 51 7.98 -1.21 2.10
C ILE A 51 6.84 -1.40 1.11
N LEU A 52 6.81 -2.51 0.36
CA LEU A 52 5.77 -2.78 -0.62
C LEU A 52 4.38 -2.80 0.02
N ALA A 53 4.22 -3.54 1.13
CA ALA A 53 2.94 -3.67 1.81
C ALA A 53 2.45 -2.33 2.39
N ALA A 54 3.36 -1.58 3.04
CA ALA A 54 3.05 -0.27 3.60
C ALA A 54 2.64 0.74 2.52
N CYS A 55 3.41 0.81 1.43
CA CYS A 55 3.11 1.67 0.28
C CYS A 55 1.77 1.32 -0.37
N GLU A 56 1.55 0.05 -0.70
CA GLU A 56 0.30 -0.42 -1.33
C GLU A 56 -0.91 -0.03 -0.47
N THR A 57 -0.87 -0.30 0.83
CA THR A 57 -1.97 0.01 1.73
C THR A 57 -2.16 1.52 1.92
N LEU A 58 -1.07 2.30 2.00
CA LEU A 58 -1.13 3.76 2.17
C LEU A 58 -1.76 4.46 0.97
N THR A 59 -1.53 3.98 -0.26
CA THR A 59 -2.10 4.62 -1.46
C THR A 59 -3.62 4.72 -1.41
N GLY A 60 -4.31 3.71 -0.86
CA GLY A 60 -5.76 3.72 -0.66
C GLY A 60 -6.22 4.82 0.30
N LEU A 61 -5.46 5.06 1.38
CA LEU A 61 -5.74 6.14 2.34
C LEU A 61 -5.54 7.52 1.69
N ILE A 62 -4.44 7.71 0.95
CA ILE A 62 -4.15 8.96 0.25
C ILE A 62 -5.22 9.24 -0.81
N TYR A 63 -5.58 8.22 -1.59
CA TYR A 63 -6.61 8.35 -2.62
C TYR A 63 -7.96 8.73 -2.02
N ALA A 64 -8.40 8.05 -0.96
CA ALA A 64 -9.61 8.42 -0.23
C ALA A 64 -9.56 9.87 0.28
N TYR A 65 -8.39 10.33 0.77
CA TYR A 65 -8.24 11.70 1.24
C TYR A 65 -8.28 12.70 0.09
N ALA A 66 -7.68 12.39 -1.05
CA ALA A 66 -7.79 13.19 -2.26
C ALA A 66 -9.26 13.30 -2.73
N LEU A 67 -10.02 12.20 -2.73
CA LEU A 67 -11.45 12.22 -3.07
C LEU A 67 -12.25 13.14 -2.14
N MET A 68 -12.01 13.07 -0.82
CA MET A 68 -12.64 13.96 0.16
C MET A 68 -12.30 15.44 -0.09
N ARG A 69 -11.15 15.73 -0.71
CA ARG A 69 -10.69 17.07 -1.11
C ARG A 69 -11.14 17.48 -2.52
N GLY A 70 -12.15 16.79 -3.09
CA GLY A 70 -12.62 17.05 -4.46
C GLY A 70 -11.64 16.56 -5.52
N LYS A 71 -11.09 15.35 -5.33
CA LYS A 71 -10.07 14.71 -6.18
C LYS A 71 -8.71 15.41 -6.19
N LYS A 72 -8.43 16.30 -5.23
CA LYS A 72 -7.19 17.08 -5.20
C LYS A 72 -6.10 16.39 -4.38
N ILE A 73 -5.00 16.01 -5.05
CA ILE A 73 -3.73 15.64 -4.42
C ILE A 73 -2.82 16.85 -4.24
N LEU A 74 -2.94 17.87 -5.11
CA LEU A 74 -2.17 19.10 -4.95
C LEU A 74 -2.50 19.81 -3.62
N GLY A 75 -1.47 20.36 -2.99
CA GLY A 75 -1.55 20.96 -1.65
C GLY A 75 -1.90 19.97 -0.53
N MET A 76 -1.82 18.64 -0.75
CA MET A 76 -1.90 17.68 0.34
C MET A 76 -0.64 17.78 1.20
N GLU A 77 -0.82 18.13 2.47
CA GLU A 77 0.27 18.19 3.44
C GLU A 77 0.29 16.93 4.33
N ILE A 78 1.49 16.52 4.75
CA ILE A 78 1.72 15.40 5.68
C ILE A 78 0.85 15.54 6.94
N LYS A 79 0.72 16.76 7.49
CA LYS A 79 -0.10 17.02 8.68
C LYS A 79 -1.57 16.65 8.48
N GLY A 80 -2.13 16.91 7.30
CA GLY A 80 -3.49 16.53 6.95
C GLY A 80 -3.65 15.01 6.84
N LEU A 81 -2.71 14.37 6.13
CA LEU A 81 -2.70 12.91 5.98
C LEU A 81 -2.54 12.19 7.32
N LYS A 82 -1.67 12.66 8.22
CA LYS A 82 -1.51 12.14 9.59
C LYS A 82 -2.81 12.18 10.39
N LYS A 83 -3.61 13.24 10.27
CA LYS A 83 -4.92 13.31 10.92
C LYS A 83 -5.86 12.22 10.39
N LYS A 84 -5.88 12.02 9.07
CA LYS A 84 -6.70 10.98 8.43
C LYS A 84 -6.23 9.56 8.71
N PHE A 85 -4.92 9.37 8.82
CA PHE A 85 -4.34 8.12 9.29
C PHE A 85 -4.80 7.78 10.72
N LYS A 86 -4.83 8.75 11.64
CA LYS A 86 -5.29 8.53 13.03
C LYS A 86 -6.80 8.34 13.16
N ASP A 87 -7.57 8.95 12.28
CA ASP A 87 -9.03 8.80 12.23
C ASP A 87 -9.40 7.41 11.68
N LYS A 88 -9.72 6.46 12.57
CA LYS A 88 -10.05 5.07 12.19
C LYS A 88 -11.38 4.95 11.42
N ALA A 89 -12.28 5.93 11.52
CA ALA A 89 -13.54 5.91 10.79
C ALA A 89 -13.33 6.31 9.32
N PHE A 90 -12.39 7.22 9.06
CA PHE A 90 -11.99 7.59 7.72
C PHE A 90 -11.29 6.41 7.02
N ALA A 91 -11.76 5.99 5.85
CA ALA A 91 -11.21 4.81 5.16
C ALA A 91 -11.08 3.60 6.11
N ALA A 92 -12.20 3.17 6.71
CA ALA A 92 -12.24 2.15 7.75
C ALA A 92 -11.62 0.79 7.32
N GLY A 93 -11.62 0.48 6.01
CA GLY A 93 -10.96 -0.71 5.47
C GLY A 93 -9.44 -0.63 5.36
N CYS A 94 -8.84 0.54 5.60
CA CYS A 94 -7.39 0.73 5.56
C CYS A 94 -6.71 0.06 6.77
N ARG A 95 -5.85 -0.91 6.50
CA ARG A 95 -5.04 -1.62 7.50
C ARG A 95 -3.84 -0.79 7.93
N ARG A 96 -4.06 0.04 8.95
CA ARG A 96 -3.06 0.99 9.46
C ARG A 96 -1.86 0.31 10.10
N ASP A 97 -2.06 -0.86 10.67
CA ASP A 97 -1.02 -1.75 11.18
C ASP A 97 0.00 -2.11 10.09
N ILE A 98 -0.45 -2.44 8.87
CA ILE A 98 0.46 -2.72 7.75
C ILE A 98 1.25 -1.48 7.33
N ILE A 99 0.64 -0.29 7.36
CA ILE A 99 1.35 0.96 7.06
C ILE A 99 2.46 1.21 8.09
N LEU A 100 2.23 0.89 9.37
CA LEU A 100 3.22 1.07 10.45
C LEU A 100 4.43 0.14 10.32
N GLU A 101 4.31 -0.99 9.61
CA GLU A 101 5.44 -1.89 9.38
C GLU A 101 6.58 -1.26 8.57
N ILE A 102 6.40 -0.06 8.02
CA ILE A 102 7.49 0.71 7.43
C ILE A 102 8.65 0.93 8.40
N GLU A 103 8.39 0.95 9.72
CA GLU A 103 9.42 1.05 10.75
C GLU A 103 10.35 -0.18 10.75
N GLU A 104 9.86 -1.37 10.40
CA GLU A 104 10.67 -2.60 10.23
C GLU A 104 11.65 -2.48 9.04
N ALA A 105 11.36 -1.60 8.07
CA ALA A 105 12.28 -1.28 6.99
C ALA A 105 13.36 -0.26 7.39
N GLY A 106 13.24 0.36 8.58
CA GLY A 106 14.11 1.44 9.05
C GLY A 106 13.74 2.81 8.49
N LEU A 107 12.48 2.98 8.04
CA LEU A 107 11.95 4.24 7.53
C LEU A 107 10.84 4.74 8.47
N THR A 108 10.77 6.04 8.65
CA THR A 108 9.72 6.67 9.46
C THR A 108 8.41 6.78 8.66
N LEU A 109 7.30 6.90 9.40
CA LEU A 109 5.99 7.17 8.79
C LEU A 109 5.97 8.48 8.00
N ASP A 110 6.77 9.47 8.41
CA ASP A 110 6.87 10.78 7.76
C ASP A 110 7.54 10.66 6.39
N GLU A 111 8.67 9.95 6.32
CA GLU A 111 9.38 9.66 5.06
C GLU A 111 8.47 8.91 4.08
N LEU A 112 7.70 7.93 4.57
CA LEU A 112 6.73 7.21 3.75
C LEU A 112 5.64 8.13 3.22
N PHE A 113 5.07 8.98 4.07
CA PHE A 113 3.98 9.88 3.68
C PHE A 113 4.45 10.90 2.64
N GLU A 114 5.64 11.46 2.83
CA GLU A 114 6.26 12.38 1.89
C GLU A 114 6.47 11.71 0.53
N ALA A 115 7.16 10.56 0.51
CA ALA A 115 7.45 9.83 -0.72
C ALA A 115 6.16 9.41 -1.46
N ALA A 116 5.14 8.93 -0.74
CA ALA A 116 3.89 8.50 -1.34
C ALA A 116 3.06 9.66 -1.90
N ILE A 117 3.01 10.82 -1.21
CA ILE A 117 2.33 12.01 -1.72
C ILE A 117 3.01 12.49 -3.02
N GLU A 118 4.34 12.60 -3.03
CA GLU A 118 5.08 13.03 -4.22
C GLU A 118 4.92 12.05 -5.38
N GLY A 119 5.00 10.74 -5.10
CA GLY A 119 4.77 9.70 -6.12
C GLY A 119 3.39 9.83 -6.77
N ILE A 120 2.33 10.03 -5.98
CA ILE A 120 0.96 10.18 -6.47
C ILE A 120 0.78 11.51 -7.23
N LYS A 121 1.42 12.61 -6.80
CA LYS A 121 1.40 13.89 -7.53
C LYS A 121 1.96 13.78 -8.95
N ASN A 122 2.99 12.94 -9.13
CA ASN A 122 3.65 12.75 -10.42
C ASN A 122 2.77 12.02 -11.44
N ILE A 123 1.87 11.15 -10.98
CA ILE A 123 0.97 10.36 -11.84
C ILE A 123 -0.50 10.81 -11.75
N LYS A 124 -0.77 11.95 -11.11
CA LYS A 124 -2.13 12.37 -10.71
C LYS A 124 -3.16 12.30 -11.83
N HIS A 125 -2.79 12.72 -13.04
CA HIS A 125 -3.70 12.71 -14.20
C HIS A 125 -4.03 11.28 -14.66
N ASP A 126 -3.06 10.36 -14.58
CA ASP A 126 -3.24 8.95 -14.97
C ASP A 126 -4.20 8.20 -14.03
N ILE A 127 -4.32 8.66 -12.78
CA ILE A 127 -5.18 8.07 -11.74
C ILE A 127 -6.44 8.90 -11.44
N GLY A 128 -6.73 9.92 -12.26
CA GLY A 128 -7.94 10.73 -12.16
C GLY A 128 -7.99 11.68 -10.95
N LEU A 129 -6.82 12.15 -10.49
CA LEU A 129 -6.66 13.18 -9.46
C LEU A 129 -6.10 14.48 -10.04
N GLU A 130 -6.24 15.56 -9.28
CA GLU A 130 -5.80 16.92 -9.62
C GLU A 130 -4.79 17.54 -8.66
#